data_AF-A0A914BY65-F1
#
_entry.id   AF-A0A914BY65-F1
#
_cell.length_a   1.000
_cell.length_b   1.000
_cell.length_c   1.000
_cell.angle_alpha   90.00
_cell.angle_beta   90.00
_cell.angle_gamma   90.00
#
_symmetry.space_group_name_H-M   'P 1'
#
loop_
_entity.id
_entity.type
_entity.pdbx_description
1 polymer ?
#
loop_
_entity_poly.entity_id
_entity_poly.type
_entity_poly.pdbx_seq_one_letter_code
_entity_poly.pdbx_strand_id
1 'polypeptide(L)'
;MGAYMGPHIIYEIWNEPNGVNWTTVKAYAEEVIAVIRQNDPSNIIVVGTPTWSQRVDQAADNPINKTNIAYALHYYAATHKQSLRDKALYAINKGLPIIITEYGTVNSSGGGPVDQASSNDWWTFNDQYKLSYVNWAVYANAGDAAIVLPGTKFDQLADPTKFAPSGVVVNQKYQATNQGVTCSGRK
;
A
#
# COMPACT_ATOMS: atom_id res chain seq x y z
N MET A 1 0.09 -17.60 -24.85
CA MET A 1 0.72 -16.42 -24.20
C MET A 1 1.18 -16.86 -22.83
N GLY A 2 2.49 -16.84 -22.56
CA GLY A 2 3.01 -17.22 -21.25
C GLY A 2 2.81 -16.07 -20.27
N ALA A 3 1.94 -16.25 -19.28
CA ALA A 3 1.90 -15.36 -18.13
C ALA A 3 3.29 -15.34 -17.47
N TYR A 4 3.69 -14.18 -16.93
CA TYR A 4 4.91 -14.07 -16.13
C TYR A 4 4.72 -14.88 -14.83
N MET A 5 4.97 -16.19 -14.89
CA MET A 5 4.85 -17.15 -13.79
C MET A 5 6.03 -17.04 -12.82
N GLY A 6 6.33 -15.82 -12.36
CA GLY A 6 7.40 -15.52 -11.41
C GLY A 6 6.84 -15.11 -10.05
N PRO A 7 7.50 -15.46 -8.93
CA PRO A 7 7.03 -15.17 -7.57
C PRO A 7 7.11 -13.69 -7.17
N HIS A 8 7.42 -12.81 -8.12
CA HIS A 8 7.71 -11.39 -7.89
C HIS A 8 6.51 -10.47 -8.21
N ILE A 9 5.41 -11.03 -8.74
CA ILE A 9 4.23 -10.25 -9.12
C ILE A 9 3.18 -10.30 -8.01
N ILE A 10 2.67 -9.13 -7.67
CA ILE A 10 1.50 -8.93 -6.82
C ILE A 10 0.46 -8.19 -7.68
N TYR A 11 -0.78 -8.68 -7.73
CA TYR A 11 -1.85 -8.04 -8.51
C TYR A 11 -2.71 -7.18 -7.60
N GLU A 12 -2.64 -5.86 -7.73
CA GLU A 12 -3.64 -4.96 -7.15
C GLU A 12 -4.74 -4.71 -8.18
N ILE A 13 -5.95 -5.22 -7.93
CA ILE A 13 -7.00 -5.33 -8.96
C ILE A 13 -7.97 -4.15 -8.99
N TRP A 14 -7.89 -3.25 -8.00
CA TRP A 14 -8.60 -1.98 -7.95
C TRP A 14 -7.97 -1.09 -6.85
N ASN A 15 -7.27 -0.02 -7.25
CA ASN A 15 -6.56 0.91 -6.35
C ASN A 15 -7.47 1.46 -5.24
N GLU A 16 -8.50 2.20 -5.62
CA GLU A 16 -9.34 2.97 -4.69
C GLU A 16 -10.82 2.90 -5.06
N PRO A 17 -11.53 1.82 -4.66
CA PRO A 17 -12.99 1.80 -4.75
C PRO A 17 -13.60 2.97 -3.98
N ASN A 18 -14.32 3.83 -4.68
CA ASN A 18 -14.97 4.99 -4.09
C ASN A 18 -16.40 5.16 -4.62
N GLY A 19 -17.31 5.62 -3.77
CA GLY A 19 -18.74 5.71 -4.10
C GLY A 19 -19.47 4.37 -4.22
N VAL A 20 -18.82 3.26 -3.86
CA VAL A 20 -19.36 1.88 -3.90
C VAL A 20 -19.23 1.19 -2.54
N ASN A 21 -20.08 0.20 -2.27
CA ASN A 21 -20.04 -0.58 -1.02
C ASN A 21 -19.18 -1.84 -1.14
N TRP A 22 -18.86 -2.48 -0.01
CA TRP A 22 -18.02 -3.68 0.03
C TRP A 22 -18.60 -4.83 -0.80
N THR A 23 -19.91 -5.06 -0.78
CA THR A 23 -20.55 -6.11 -1.58
C THR A 23 -20.27 -5.95 -3.07
N THR A 24 -20.29 -4.73 -3.59
CA THR A 24 -19.98 -4.43 -4.99
C THR A 24 -18.51 -4.70 -5.31
N VAL A 25 -17.60 -4.24 -4.45
CA VAL A 25 -16.16 -4.46 -4.60
C VAL A 25 -15.83 -5.94 -4.55
N LYS A 26 -16.43 -6.68 -3.61
CA LYS A 26 -16.27 -8.12 -3.45
C LYS A 26 -16.74 -8.89 -4.68
N ALA A 27 -17.92 -8.57 -5.22
CA ALA A 27 -18.44 -9.24 -6.42
C ALA A 27 -17.50 -9.04 -7.62
N TYR A 28 -17.06 -7.80 -7.87
CA TYR A 28 -16.06 -7.50 -8.89
C TYR A 28 -14.76 -8.28 -8.67
N ALA A 29 -14.23 -8.25 -7.44
CA ALA A 29 -12.98 -8.90 -7.10
C ALA A 29 -13.05 -10.42 -7.31
N GLU A 30 -14.14 -11.08 -6.93
CA GLU A 30 -14.31 -12.52 -7.11
C GLU A 30 -14.30 -12.95 -8.58
N GLU A 31 -14.88 -12.14 -9.49
CA GLU A 31 -14.81 -12.37 -10.94
C GLU A 31 -13.39 -12.22 -11.47
N VAL A 32 -12.69 -11.14 -11.12
CA VAL A 32 -11.31 -10.89 -11.58
C VAL A 32 -10.35 -11.93 -11.01
N ILE A 33 -10.49 -12.28 -9.73
CA ILE A 33 -9.69 -13.33 -9.08
C ILE A 33 -9.88 -14.66 -9.80
N ALA A 34 -11.09 -15.01 -10.21
CA ALA A 34 -11.34 -16.26 -10.94
C ALA A 34 -10.54 -16.32 -12.25
N VAL A 35 -10.47 -15.21 -13.00
CA VAL A 35 -9.68 -15.11 -14.24
C VAL A 35 -8.18 -15.17 -13.96
N ILE A 36 -7.69 -14.45 -12.94
CA ILE A 36 -6.28 -14.51 -12.55
C ILE A 36 -5.90 -15.94 -12.16
N ARG A 37 -6.70 -16.62 -11.33
CA ARG A 37 -6.40 -17.97 -10.84
C ARG A 37 -6.41 -19.06 -11.91
N GLN A 38 -7.02 -18.83 -13.07
CA GLN A 38 -6.89 -19.73 -14.23
C GLN A 38 -5.48 -19.70 -14.84
N ASN A 39 -4.74 -18.62 -14.63
CA ASN A 39 -3.42 -18.38 -15.24
C ASN A 39 -2.29 -18.36 -14.20
N ASP A 40 -2.59 -17.93 -12.97
CA ASP A 40 -1.64 -17.75 -11.88
C ASP A 40 -2.27 -18.22 -10.55
N PRO A 41 -2.03 -19.49 -10.17
CA PRO A 41 -2.73 -20.11 -9.05
C PRO A 41 -2.26 -19.61 -7.68
N SER A 42 -1.10 -18.95 -7.59
CA SER A 42 -0.42 -18.75 -6.30
C SER A 42 -0.01 -17.32 -5.98
N ASN A 43 0.12 -16.40 -6.93
CA ASN A 43 0.56 -15.04 -6.60
C ASN A 43 -0.44 -14.29 -5.70
N ILE A 44 0.06 -13.32 -4.94
CA ILE A 44 -0.76 -12.50 -4.05
C ILE A 44 -1.64 -11.59 -4.90
N ILE A 45 -2.92 -11.51 -4.54
CA ILE A 45 -3.86 -10.54 -5.11
C ILE A 45 -4.27 -9.59 -3.98
N VAL A 46 -4.11 -8.29 -4.21
CA VAL A 46 -4.53 -7.22 -3.31
C VAL A 46 -5.85 -6.63 -3.82
N VAL A 47 -6.85 -6.60 -2.95
CA VAL A 47 -8.19 -6.09 -3.25
C VAL A 47 -8.39 -4.75 -2.54
N GLY A 48 -8.69 -3.70 -3.30
CA GLY A 48 -9.10 -2.41 -2.75
C GLY A 48 -10.31 -2.52 -1.84
N THR A 49 -10.51 -1.53 -0.97
CA THR A 49 -11.72 -1.45 -0.12
C THR A 49 -12.48 -0.14 -0.36
N PRO A 50 -13.77 -0.05 0.00
CA PRO A 50 -14.54 1.19 -0.17
C PRO A 50 -13.87 2.42 0.46
N THR A 51 -14.32 3.60 0.02
CA THR A 51 -13.84 4.91 0.52
C THR A 51 -12.32 5.05 0.34
N TRP A 52 -11.85 4.94 -0.90
CA TRP A 52 -10.42 5.05 -1.24
C TRP A 52 -9.54 4.08 -0.42
N SER A 53 -9.93 2.81 -0.41
CA SER A 53 -9.21 1.77 0.33
C SER A 53 -9.07 2.05 1.84
N GLN A 54 -10.14 2.53 2.48
CA GLN A 54 -10.16 2.80 3.94
C GLN A 54 -11.06 1.86 4.73
N ARG A 55 -11.86 1.04 4.05
CA ARG A 55 -12.91 0.20 4.68
C ARG A 55 -12.52 -1.26 4.83
N VAL A 56 -11.28 -1.51 5.28
CA VAL A 56 -10.80 -2.84 5.67
C VAL A 56 -11.62 -3.45 6.82
N ASP A 57 -12.26 -2.62 7.65
CA ASP A 57 -13.22 -3.06 8.67
C ASP A 57 -14.41 -3.80 8.05
N GLN A 58 -14.97 -3.28 6.95
CA GLN A 58 -16.09 -3.93 6.26
C GLN A 58 -15.66 -5.22 5.55
N ALA A 59 -14.46 -5.23 4.97
CA ALA A 59 -13.91 -6.43 4.35
C ALA A 59 -13.68 -7.53 5.39
N ALA A 60 -13.25 -7.19 6.60
CA ALA A 60 -13.05 -8.13 7.71
C ALA A 60 -14.36 -8.78 8.20
N ASP A 61 -15.50 -8.13 8.01
CA ASP A 61 -16.82 -8.69 8.34
C ASP A 61 -17.33 -9.71 7.31
N ASN A 62 -16.90 -9.59 6.05
CA ASN A 62 -17.33 -10.46 4.96
C ASN A 62 -16.20 -10.69 3.94
N PRO A 63 -15.10 -11.37 4.34
CA PRO A 63 -13.92 -11.50 3.49
C PRO A 63 -14.18 -12.36 2.25
N ILE A 64 -13.36 -12.21 1.22
CA ILE A 64 -13.29 -13.12 0.07
C ILE A 64 -12.69 -14.45 0.53
N ASN A 65 -13.41 -15.55 0.33
CA ASN A 65 -12.97 -16.89 0.74
C ASN A 65 -12.11 -17.55 -0.34
N LYS A 66 -10.89 -17.02 -0.53
CA LYS A 66 -9.86 -17.52 -1.46
C LYS A 66 -8.48 -17.41 -0.80
N THR A 67 -7.52 -18.20 -1.28
CA THR A 67 -6.14 -18.16 -0.79
C THR A 67 -5.34 -17.02 -1.44
N ASN A 68 -4.31 -16.57 -0.72
CA ASN A 68 -3.37 -15.52 -1.16
C ASN A 68 -4.08 -14.22 -1.58
N ILE A 69 -5.10 -13.83 -0.82
CA ILE A 69 -5.79 -12.55 -0.93
C ILE A 69 -5.36 -11.65 0.23
N ALA A 70 -4.93 -10.44 -0.09
CA ALA A 70 -4.73 -9.35 0.85
C ALA A 70 -5.65 -8.18 0.49
N TYR A 71 -5.78 -7.22 1.40
CA TYR A 71 -6.68 -6.08 1.26
C TYR A 71 -5.90 -4.78 1.35
N ALA A 72 -6.17 -3.85 0.43
CA ALA A 72 -5.50 -2.55 0.41
C ALA A 72 -6.02 -1.67 1.55
N LEU A 73 -5.09 -1.00 2.22
CA LEU A 73 -5.37 0.13 3.10
C LEU A 73 -4.55 1.34 2.63
N HIS A 74 -5.19 2.43 2.25
CA HIS A 74 -4.50 3.66 1.86
C HIS A 74 -4.60 4.73 2.94
N TYR A 75 -3.53 5.48 3.14
CA TYR A 75 -3.55 6.62 4.05
C TYR A 75 -2.62 7.74 3.59
N TYR A 76 -2.99 8.96 3.96
CA TYR A 76 -2.16 10.15 3.85
C TYR A 76 -2.00 10.73 5.25
N ALA A 77 -0.76 10.75 5.76
CA ALA A 77 -0.46 10.91 7.18
C ALA A 77 -1.01 12.22 7.76
N ALA A 78 -1.04 13.31 6.98
CA ALA A 78 -1.56 14.58 7.46
C ALA A 78 -3.10 14.64 7.50
N THR A 79 -3.80 13.70 6.84
CA THR A 79 -5.28 13.61 6.83
C THR A 79 -5.79 12.49 7.73
N HIS A 80 -5.24 11.30 7.58
CA HIS A 80 -5.74 10.09 8.21
C HIS A 80 -4.89 9.77 9.43
N LYS A 81 -5.52 9.71 10.61
CA LYS A 81 -4.85 9.55 11.90
C LYS A 81 -5.39 8.31 12.63
N GLN A 82 -5.60 8.42 13.94
CA GLN A 82 -5.96 7.30 14.80
C GLN A 82 -7.20 6.54 14.33
N SER A 83 -8.25 7.23 13.88
CA SER A 83 -9.50 6.59 13.47
C SER A 83 -9.35 5.59 12.32
N LEU A 84 -8.39 5.79 11.42
CA LEU A 84 -8.12 4.83 10.33
C LEU A 84 -7.24 3.68 10.83
N ARG A 85 -6.29 3.95 11.73
CA ARG A 85 -5.52 2.90 12.41
C ARG A 85 -6.41 1.97 13.23
N ASP A 86 -7.47 2.50 13.85
CA ASP A 86 -8.43 1.69 14.62
C ASP A 86 -9.21 0.73 13.72
N LYS A 87 -9.59 1.16 12.50
CA LYS A 87 -10.21 0.27 11.50
C LYS A 87 -9.24 -0.80 11.02
N ALA A 88 -7.98 -0.43 10.78
CA ALA A 88 -6.94 -1.38 10.42
C ALA A 88 -6.72 -2.42 11.53
N LEU A 89 -6.63 -1.98 12.79
CA LEU A 89 -6.48 -2.84 13.94
C LEU A 89 -7.67 -3.78 14.13
N TYR A 90 -8.90 -3.29 13.91
CA TYR A 90 -10.09 -4.13 13.91
C TYR A 90 -9.97 -5.28 12.89
N ALA A 91 -9.60 -4.95 11.65
CA ALA A 91 -9.45 -5.94 10.59
C ALA A 91 -8.30 -6.92 10.85
N ILE A 92 -7.16 -6.44 11.35
CA ILE A 92 -6.02 -7.27 11.79
C ILE A 92 -6.44 -8.25 12.88
N ASN A 93 -7.19 -7.78 13.90
CA ASN A 93 -7.67 -8.64 14.99
C ASN A 93 -8.68 -9.70 14.53
N LYS A 94 -9.33 -9.51 13.37
CA LYS A 94 -10.17 -10.51 12.71
C LYS A 94 -9.40 -11.42 11.76
N GLY A 95 -8.08 -11.27 11.68
CA GLY A 95 -7.20 -12.09 10.83
C GLY A 95 -7.19 -11.67 9.36
N LEU A 96 -7.65 -10.47 9.01
CA LEU A 96 -7.63 -9.99 7.63
C LEU A 96 -6.20 -9.58 7.22
N PRO A 97 -5.60 -10.14 6.14
CA PRO A 97 -4.29 -9.73 5.67
C PRO A 97 -4.36 -8.35 5.00
N ILE A 98 -3.58 -7.38 5.48
CA ILE A 98 -3.56 -6.01 4.94
C ILE A 98 -2.21 -5.71 4.30
N ILE A 99 -2.23 -5.07 3.13
CA ILE A 99 -1.07 -4.43 2.51
C ILE A 99 -1.42 -2.96 2.28
N ILE A 100 -0.53 -2.06 2.66
CA ILE A 100 -0.66 -0.63 2.38
C ILE A 100 -0.01 -0.38 1.02
N THR A 101 -0.77 -0.57 -0.05
CA THR A 101 -0.27 -0.38 -1.42
C THR A 101 -0.03 1.08 -1.77
N GLU A 102 -0.59 2.02 -1.00
CA GLU A 102 -0.33 3.44 -1.15
C GLU A 102 -0.32 4.17 0.21
N TYR A 103 0.70 5.00 0.44
CA TYR A 103 0.61 6.03 1.48
C TYR A 103 1.39 7.31 1.15
N GLY A 104 0.91 8.47 1.63
CA GLY A 104 1.60 9.75 1.55
C GLY A 104 2.01 10.32 2.91
N THR A 105 3.09 11.10 2.95
CA THR A 105 3.55 11.83 4.16
C THR A 105 2.86 13.19 4.34
N VAL A 106 2.10 13.62 3.33
CA VAL A 106 1.36 14.89 3.27
C VAL A 106 -0.15 14.64 3.42
N ASN A 107 -1.00 15.61 3.05
CA ASN A 107 -2.45 15.43 3.12
C ASN A 107 -3.00 14.67 1.88
N SER A 108 -4.24 14.19 1.97
CA SER A 108 -4.90 13.36 0.96
C SER A 108 -5.12 13.99 -0.41
N SER A 109 -4.90 15.30 -0.58
CA SER A 109 -4.87 15.93 -1.91
C SER A 109 -3.53 15.75 -2.63
N GLY A 110 -2.53 15.13 -1.96
CA GLY A 110 -1.15 15.04 -2.45
C GLY A 110 -0.33 16.32 -2.24
N GLY A 111 -0.89 17.31 -1.54
CA GLY A 111 -0.27 18.60 -1.25
C GLY A 111 -0.08 18.87 0.25
N GLY A 112 0.48 20.04 0.54
CA GLY A 112 0.73 20.52 1.91
C GLY A 112 2.04 20.00 2.50
N PRO A 113 2.46 20.53 3.66
CA PRO A 113 3.72 20.13 4.27
C PRO A 113 3.68 18.67 4.74
N VAL A 114 4.87 18.09 4.84
CA VAL A 114 5.07 16.78 5.46
C VAL A 114 4.62 16.81 6.93
N ASP A 115 3.72 15.91 7.32
CA ASP A 115 3.38 15.66 8.73
C ASP A 115 4.26 14.52 9.25
N GLN A 116 5.48 14.89 9.68
CA GLN A 116 6.48 13.94 10.17
C GLN A 116 5.98 13.12 11.37
N ALA A 117 5.27 13.77 12.29
CA ALA A 117 4.81 13.12 13.52
C ALA A 117 3.77 12.03 13.19
N SER A 118 2.76 12.35 12.38
CA SER A 118 1.78 11.36 11.97
C SER A 118 2.39 10.28 11.07
N SER A 119 3.38 10.61 10.23
CA SER A 119 4.12 9.62 9.44
C SER A 119 4.85 8.61 10.33
N ASN A 120 5.48 9.08 11.41
CA ASN A 120 6.14 8.22 12.40
C ASN A 120 5.14 7.32 13.15
N ASP A 121 3.97 7.85 13.52
CA ASP A 121 2.90 7.05 14.15
C ASP A 121 2.45 5.91 13.23
N TRP A 122 2.24 6.20 11.95
CA TRP A 122 1.86 5.21 10.95
C TRP A 122 2.96 4.17 10.73
N TRP A 123 4.21 4.57 10.56
CA TRP A 123 5.31 3.62 10.39
C TRP A 123 5.51 2.73 11.62
N THR A 124 5.35 3.28 12.82
CA THR A 124 5.40 2.50 14.07
C THR A 124 4.28 1.46 14.09
N PHE A 125 3.06 1.86 13.75
CA PHE A 125 1.92 0.94 13.62
C PHE A 125 2.19 -0.16 12.58
N ASN A 126 2.63 0.22 11.38
CA ASN A 126 2.90 -0.74 10.29
C ASN A 126 3.97 -1.75 10.68
N ASP A 127 5.07 -1.30 11.28
CA ASP A 127 6.18 -2.17 11.71
C ASP A 127 5.78 -3.08 12.89
N GLN A 128 4.94 -2.58 13.81
CA GLN A 128 4.39 -3.35 14.92
C GLN A 128 3.53 -4.51 14.43
N TYR A 129 2.67 -4.26 13.44
CA TYR A 129 1.74 -5.26 12.89
C TYR A 129 2.25 -5.96 11.63
N LYS A 130 3.52 -5.75 11.25
CA LYS A 130 4.19 -6.38 10.09
C LYS A 130 3.46 -6.16 8.76
N LEU A 131 2.89 -4.96 8.61
CA LEU A 131 2.24 -4.55 7.37
C LEU A 131 3.31 -4.12 6.36
N SER A 132 3.15 -4.55 5.11
CA SER A 132 3.93 -4.00 3.98
C SER A 132 3.35 -2.64 3.59
N TYR A 133 4.20 -1.67 3.24
CA TYR A 133 3.76 -0.31 2.85
C TYR A 133 4.60 0.30 1.72
N VAL A 134 3.92 0.92 0.75
CA VAL A 134 4.54 1.52 -0.45
C VAL A 134 4.20 3.01 -0.52
N ASN A 135 5.22 3.87 -0.62
CA ASN A 135 5.03 5.32 -0.61
C ASN A 135 4.60 5.88 -1.97
N TRP A 136 3.63 6.80 -1.94
CA TRP A 136 3.30 7.70 -3.03
C TRP A 136 4.13 9.00 -2.95
N ALA A 137 4.89 9.40 -3.98
CA ALA A 137 5.22 8.62 -5.17
C ALA A 137 6.52 9.07 -5.84
N VAL A 138 7.07 8.18 -6.67
CA VAL A 138 8.19 8.47 -7.59
C VAL A 138 7.66 9.23 -8.80
N TYR A 139 7.54 10.56 -8.69
CA TYR A 139 7.17 11.42 -9.79
C TYR A 139 7.98 12.73 -9.76
N ALA A 140 8.41 13.21 -10.93
CA ALA A 140 9.27 14.38 -11.07
C ALA A 140 8.51 15.63 -11.55
N ASN A 141 7.21 15.71 -11.23
CA ASN A 141 6.38 16.90 -11.42
C ASN A 141 6.31 17.71 -10.12
N ALA A 142 5.85 18.96 -10.19
CA ALA A 142 5.61 19.75 -8.99
C ALA A 142 4.47 19.13 -8.15
N GLY A 143 4.76 18.79 -6.90
CA GLY A 143 3.80 18.28 -5.92
C GLY A 143 4.47 17.95 -4.59
N ASP A 144 3.80 18.24 -3.47
CA ASP A 144 4.43 18.10 -2.14
C ASP A 144 4.59 16.63 -1.72
N ALA A 145 3.79 15.72 -2.25
CA ALA A 145 3.95 14.27 -2.03
C ALA A 145 5.12 13.65 -2.81
N ALA A 146 5.74 14.37 -3.77
CA ALA A 146 6.79 13.82 -4.61
C ALA A 146 7.99 13.39 -3.78
N ILE A 147 8.59 12.24 -4.09
CA ILE A 147 9.85 11.87 -3.44
C ILE A 147 11.06 12.54 -4.08
N VAL A 148 10.95 13.06 -5.30
CA VAL A 148 12.02 13.76 -6.02
C VAL A 148 11.61 15.16 -6.46
N LEU A 149 12.58 16.05 -6.61
CA LEU A 149 12.38 17.41 -7.06
C LEU A 149 11.90 17.45 -8.52
N PRO A 150 11.16 18.49 -8.93
CA PRO A 150 10.74 18.66 -10.31
C PRO A 150 11.90 18.61 -11.31
N GLY A 151 11.72 17.89 -12.41
CA GLY A 151 12.75 17.75 -13.46
C GLY A 151 13.84 16.71 -13.17
N THR A 152 13.75 15.96 -12.06
CA THR A 152 14.64 14.82 -11.78
C THR A 152 14.47 13.73 -12.85
N LYS A 153 15.60 13.25 -13.38
CA LYS A 153 15.64 12.18 -14.40
C LYS A 153 15.70 10.79 -13.76
N PHE A 154 15.39 9.76 -14.55
CA PHE A 154 15.38 8.37 -14.10
C PHE A 154 16.73 7.89 -13.52
N ASP A 155 17.83 8.28 -14.16
CA ASP A 155 19.20 7.96 -13.73
C ASP A 155 19.63 8.72 -12.46
N GLN A 156 18.82 9.67 -12.00
CA GLN A 156 19.06 10.49 -10.81
C GLN A 156 18.20 10.07 -9.61
N LEU A 157 17.35 9.04 -9.73
CA LEU A 157 16.44 8.60 -8.65
C LEU A 157 17.17 8.11 -7.40
N ALA A 158 18.46 7.78 -7.49
CA ALA A 158 19.30 7.38 -6.36
C ALA A 158 20.11 8.54 -5.75
N ASP A 159 20.08 9.75 -6.33
CA ASP A 159 20.83 10.91 -5.86
C ASP A 159 20.06 11.63 -4.73
N PRO A 160 20.56 11.61 -3.47
CA PRO A 160 19.85 12.22 -2.35
C PRO A 160 19.68 13.74 -2.49
N THR A 161 20.50 14.41 -3.32
CA THR A 161 20.35 15.85 -3.58
C THR A 161 19.13 16.18 -4.44
N LYS A 162 18.50 15.15 -5.02
CA LYS A 162 17.26 15.26 -5.78
C LYS A 162 16.02 14.95 -4.97
N PHE A 163 16.14 14.58 -3.70
CA PHE A 163 14.96 14.27 -2.90
C PHE A 163 14.20 15.54 -2.51
N ALA A 164 12.89 15.53 -2.75
CA ALA A 164 11.97 16.52 -2.22
C ALA A 164 11.73 16.26 -0.72
N PRO A 165 11.12 17.20 0.03
CA PRO A 165 10.93 17.07 1.48
C PRO A 165 10.30 15.72 1.90
N SER A 166 9.26 15.25 1.20
CA SER A 166 8.66 13.93 1.44
C SER A 166 9.68 12.80 1.23
N GLY A 167 10.42 12.83 0.12
CA GLY A 167 11.42 11.83 -0.22
C GLY A 167 12.60 11.75 0.74
N VAL A 168 13.03 12.88 1.31
CA VAL A 168 14.07 12.90 2.35
C VAL A 168 13.65 12.05 3.55
N VAL A 169 12.41 12.23 4.02
CA VAL A 169 11.90 11.51 5.18
C VAL A 169 11.67 10.04 4.87
N VAL A 170 11.07 9.72 3.71
CA VAL A 170 10.82 8.34 3.28
C VAL A 170 12.14 7.59 3.12
N ASN A 171 13.15 8.20 2.51
CA ASN A 171 14.48 7.60 2.37
C ASN A 171 15.13 7.36 3.75
N GLN A 172 15.06 8.33 4.67
CA GLN A 172 15.58 8.14 6.04
C GLN A 172 14.90 6.95 6.73
N LYS A 173 13.57 6.82 6.61
CA LYS A 173 12.83 5.67 7.15
C LYS A 173 13.32 4.35 6.55
N TYR A 174 13.42 4.27 5.22
CA TYR A 174 13.80 3.02 4.55
C TYR A 174 15.25 2.61 4.77
N GLN A 175 16.18 3.56 4.85
CA GLN A 175 17.58 3.26 5.20
C GLN A 175 17.73 2.77 6.66
N ALA A 176 16.85 3.20 7.57
CA ALA A 176 16.84 2.74 8.95
C ALA A 176 16.20 1.34 9.12
N THR A 177 15.43 0.87 8.14
CA THR A 177 14.77 -0.44 8.21
C THR A 177 15.62 -1.54 7.59
N ASN A 178 16.06 -2.51 8.40
CA ASN A 178 16.67 -3.76 7.92
C ASN A 178 15.68 -4.93 8.04
N GLN A 179 14.55 -4.86 7.31
CA GLN A 179 13.47 -5.86 7.38
C GLN A 179 13.52 -6.92 6.27
N GLY A 180 14.62 -6.99 5.52
CA GLY A 180 14.81 -8.05 4.53
C GLY A 180 14.95 -9.41 5.21
N VAL A 181 14.16 -10.39 4.78
CA VAL A 181 14.35 -11.79 5.19
C VAL A 181 15.14 -12.49 4.10
N THR A 182 16.33 -12.99 4.43
CA THR A 182 17.10 -13.85 3.53
C THR A 182 16.77 -15.31 3.84
N CYS A 183 16.11 -15.99 2.92
CA CYS A 183 15.94 -17.44 3.02
C CYS A 183 17.24 -18.12 2.55
N SER A 184 18.12 -18.52 3.48
CA SER A 184 19.30 -19.33 3.17
C SER A 184 18.92 -20.81 3.07
N GLY A 185 18.68 -21.27 1.85
CA GLY A 185 18.45 -22.68 1.55
C GLY A 185 18.29 -22.87 0.05
N ARG A 186 19.36 -23.24 -0.65
CA ARG A 186 19.21 -23.87 -1.96
C ARG A 186 18.46 -25.17 -1.73
N LYS A 187 17.26 -25.31 -2.30
CA LYS A 187 16.77 -26.63 -2.65
C LYS A 187 17.54 -27.11 -3.88
#